data_AF-A0A2V8LP50-F1
#
_entry.id   AF-A0A2V8LP50-F1
#
_cell.length_a   1.000
_cell.length_b   1.000
_cell.length_c   1.000
_cell.angle_alpha   90.00
_cell.angle_beta   90.00
_cell.angle_gamma   90.00
#
_symmetry.space_group_name_H-M   'P 1'
#
loop_
_entity.id
_entity.type
_entity.pdbx_description
1 polymer ?
#
loop_
_entity_poly.entity_id
_entity_poly.type
_entity_poly.pdbx_seq_one_letter_code
_entity_poly.pdbx_strand_id
1 'polypeptide(L)'
;MGEKMIAKADADSKLTDKDKDNARKKDKNVVFLDKNSPQFQQFMSQMDQRIMAFYQSMIQSYQQVNDAAKMMEVADKALAYKPDDLNTLVMLSNVMAERPPTNEDQKKTHLARAEELAKQGITQLPVFISGPEGAQLSNEQKADLASNLHYTLGLIYLHQKKFSDSEKEFGVALQAKANDPITYYRLGLAYAQDLKNDQAMDALAKSVFLKGVSEANARDILKQLYVQKNKSEQGLEDYIKNAGQKIGQ
;
A
#
# COMPACT_ATOMS: atom_id res chain seq x y z
N MET A 1 29.74 -6.73 3.94
CA MET A 1 30.77 -6.37 2.91
C MET A 1 30.45 -5.02 2.26
N GLY A 2 29.19 -4.74 1.93
CA GLY A 2 28.73 -3.46 1.36
C GLY A 2 29.07 -2.21 2.20
N GLU A 3 28.71 -2.17 3.49
CA GLU A 3 28.97 -1.02 4.37
C GLU A 3 30.45 -0.60 4.42
N LYS A 4 31.36 -1.57 4.43
CA LYS A 4 32.81 -1.30 4.39
C LYS A 4 33.26 -0.69 3.07
N MET A 5 32.63 -1.08 1.95
CA MET A 5 32.92 -0.50 0.64
C MET A 5 32.36 0.92 0.50
N ILE A 6 31.15 1.18 1.02
CA ILE A 6 30.55 2.52 1.07
C ILE A 6 31.43 3.46 1.90
N ALA A 7 31.75 3.06 3.14
CA ALA A 7 32.59 3.85 4.03
C ALA A 7 33.97 4.14 3.44
N LYS A 8 34.56 3.16 2.73
CA LYS A 8 35.81 3.35 2.00
C LYS A 8 35.66 4.34 0.84
N ALA A 9 34.63 4.20 0.02
CA ALA A 9 34.39 5.11 -1.11
C ALA A 9 34.12 6.55 -0.65
N ASP A 10 33.41 6.72 0.47
CA ASP A 10 33.23 8.03 1.09
C ASP A 10 34.53 8.61 1.64
N ALA A 11 35.37 7.80 2.28
CA ALA A 11 36.69 8.24 2.73
C ALA A 11 37.58 8.63 1.54
N ASP A 12 37.63 7.80 0.50
CA ASP A 12 38.43 8.02 -0.71
C ASP A 12 37.97 9.26 -1.49
N SER A 13 36.67 9.57 -1.47
CA SER A 13 36.10 10.77 -2.10
C SER A 13 36.54 12.09 -1.45
N LYS A 14 37.02 12.04 -0.20
CA LYS A 14 37.51 13.22 0.54
C LYS A 14 39.01 13.48 0.35
N LEU A 15 39.74 12.56 -0.27
CA LEU A 15 41.18 12.67 -0.48
C LEU A 15 41.50 13.61 -1.65
N THR A 16 42.47 14.49 -1.44
CA THR A 16 43.05 15.29 -2.54
C THR A 16 43.97 14.43 -3.41
N ASP A 17 44.31 14.91 -4.61
CA ASP A 17 45.28 14.23 -5.48
C ASP A 17 46.63 14.04 -4.79
N LYS A 18 47.06 15.04 -3.99
CA LYS A 18 48.28 14.97 -3.19
C LYS A 18 48.21 13.86 -2.13
N ASP A 19 47.06 13.66 -1.50
CA ASP A 19 46.87 12.60 -0.51
C ASP A 19 46.93 11.22 -1.17
N LYS A 20 46.25 11.06 -2.33
CA LYS A 20 46.25 9.83 -3.11
C LYS A 20 47.66 9.47 -3.59
N ASP A 21 48.44 10.44 -4.04
CA ASP A 21 49.83 10.23 -4.47
C ASP A 21 50.76 9.87 -3.32
N ASN A 22 50.60 10.51 -2.16
CA ASN A 22 51.36 10.15 -0.96
C ASN A 22 51.05 8.73 -0.48
N ALA A 23 49.78 8.30 -0.57
CA ALA A 23 49.38 6.93 -0.26
C ALA A 23 49.99 5.92 -1.25
N ARG A 24 49.99 6.20 -2.56
CA ARG A 24 50.64 5.34 -3.58
C ARG A 24 52.14 5.17 -3.39
N LYS A 25 52.82 6.19 -2.85
CA LYS A 25 54.26 6.10 -2.51
C LYS A 25 54.53 5.13 -1.35
N LYS A 26 53.58 4.97 -0.42
CA LYS A 26 53.68 4.05 0.73
C LYS A 26 53.24 2.64 0.35
N ASP A 27 52.19 2.52 -0.45
CA ASP A 27 51.66 1.26 -0.95
C ASP A 27 51.31 1.40 -2.43
N LYS A 28 52.09 0.76 -3.30
CA LYS A 28 51.87 0.81 -4.76
C LYS A 28 50.57 0.13 -5.21
N ASN A 29 49.99 -0.72 -4.36
CA ASN A 29 48.77 -1.47 -4.65
C ASN A 29 47.52 -0.82 -4.04
N VAL A 30 47.63 0.37 -3.45
CA VAL A 30 46.48 1.07 -2.87
C VAL A 30 45.43 1.37 -3.95
N VAL A 31 44.20 0.89 -3.74
CA VAL A 31 43.05 1.14 -4.62
C VAL A 31 42.13 2.13 -3.95
N PHE A 32 41.79 3.21 -4.66
CA PHE A 32 40.77 4.17 -4.26
C PHE A 32 39.45 3.85 -4.96
N LEU A 33 38.35 3.88 -4.21
CA LEU A 33 37.02 3.73 -4.75
C LEU A 33 36.46 5.10 -5.13
N ASP A 34 36.13 5.26 -6.41
CA ASP A 34 35.37 6.42 -6.87
C ASP A 34 33.88 6.11 -6.82
N LYS A 35 33.16 6.73 -5.86
CA LYS A 35 31.73 6.55 -5.70
C LYS A 35 30.89 7.09 -6.86
N ASN A 36 31.45 7.97 -7.68
CA ASN A 36 30.80 8.51 -8.87
C ASN A 36 31.10 7.68 -10.12
N SER A 37 31.97 6.67 -10.03
CA SER A 37 32.27 5.80 -11.17
C SER A 37 31.04 4.97 -11.55
N PRO A 38 30.78 4.76 -12.86
CA PRO A 38 29.68 3.91 -13.31
C PRO A 38 29.70 2.50 -12.71
N GLN A 39 30.90 1.94 -12.50
CA GLN A 39 31.09 0.60 -11.93
C GLN A 39 30.66 0.55 -10.46
N PHE A 40 31.01 1.56 -9.67
CA PHE A 40 30.58 1.62 -8.26
C PHE A 40 29.07 1.83 -8.16
N GLN A 41 28.50 2.73 -8.96
CA GLN A 41 27.05 2.94 -9.01
C GLN A 41 26.29 1.67 -9.42
N GLN A 42 26.78 0.94 -10.43
CA GLN A 42 26.20 -0.33 -10.84
C GLN A 42 26.30 -1.39 -9.73
N PHE A 43 27.44 -1.50 -9.05
CA PHE A 43 27.62 -2.41 -7.93
C PHE A 43 26.63 -2.11 -6.79
N MET A 44 26.49 -0.84 -6.43
CA MET A 44 25.56 -0.37 -5.40
C MET A 44 24.11 -0.70 -5.79
N SER A 45 23.71 -0.39 -7.04
CA SER A 45 22.38 -0.71 -7.54
C SER A 45 22.07 -2.21 -7.48
N GLN A 46 23.01 -3.08 -7.88
CA GLN A 46 22.84 -4.53 -7.79
C GLN A 46 22.80 -5.04 -6.34
N MET A 47 23.50 -4.36 -5.43
CA MET A 47 23.44 -4.68 -4.01
C MET A 47 22.06 -4.32 -3.45
N ASP A 48 21.56 -3.11 -3.76
CA ASP A 48 20.23 -2.65 -3.35
C ASP A 48 19.14 -3.60 -3.83
N GLN A 49 19.18 -3.99 -5.11
CA GLN A 49 18.24 -4.96 -5.69
C GLN A 49 18.25 -6.30 -4.95
N ARG A 50 19.43 -6.83 -4.60
CA ARG A 50 19.54 -8.10 -3.87
C ARG A 50 19.02 -8.00 -2.43
N ILE A 51 19.32 -6.91 -1.74
CA ILE A 51 18.85 -6.68 -0.37
C ILE A 51 17.32 -6.53 -0.36
N MET A 52 16.77 -5.75 -1.28
CA MET A 52 15.32 -5.58 -1.38
C MET A 52 14.62 -6.87 -1.79
N ALA A 53 15.18 -7.64 -2.74
CA ALA A 53 14.64 -8.96 -3.09
C ALA A 53 14.65 -9.94 -1.91
N PHE A 54 15.68 -9.87 -1.05
CA PHE A 54 15.74 -10.69 0.16
C PHE A 54 14.64 -10.29 1.16
N TYR A 55 14.46 -9.00 1.42
CA TYR A 55 13.37 -8.53 2.28
C TYR A 55 12.00 -8.91 1.71
N GLN A 56 11.77 -8.74 0.41
CA GLN A 56 10.53 -9.12 -0.26
C GLN A 56 10.26 -10.63 -0.12
N SER A 57 11.29 -11.48 -0.24
CA SER A 57 11.15 -12.93 -0.04
C SER A 57 10.75 -13.28 1.39
N MET A 58 11.36 -12.65 2.39
CA MET A 58 11.00 -12.84 3.81
C MET A 58 9.57 -12.38 4.10
N ILE A 59 9.21 -11.20 3.59
CA ILE A 59 7.87 -10.64 3.67
C ILE A 59 6.84 -11.62 3.10
N GLN A 60 7.06 -12.12 1.88
CA GLN A 60 6.16 -13.09 1.24
C GLN A 60 6.07 -14.39 2.03
N SER A 61 7.18 -14.87 2.59
CA SER A 61 7.19 -16.06 3.46
C SER A 61 6.30 -15.88 4.68
N TYR A 62 6.42 -14.75 5.39
CA TYR A 62 5.58 -14.47 6.55
C TYR A 62 4.12 -14.21 6.20
N GLN A 63 3.83 -13.64 5.02
CA GLN A 63 2.46 -13.56 4.51
C GLN A 63 1.84 -14.93 4.28
N GLN A 64 2.57 -15.88 3.68
CA GLN A 64 2.08 -17.24 3.40
C GLN A 64 1.70 -18.01 4.68
N VAL A 65 2.46 -17.81 5.75
CA VAL A 65 2.16 -18.43 7.06
C VAL A 65 1.26 -17.55 7.94
N ASN A 66 0.72 -16.45 7.39
CA ASN A 66 -0.15 -15.49 8.08
C ASN A 66 0.46 -14.91 9.38
N ASP A 67 1.80 -14.80 9.46
CA ASP A 67 2.52 -14.20 10.59
C ASP A 67 2.68 -12.68 10.35
N ALA A 68 1.59 -11.95 10.64
CA ALA A 68 1.54 -10.52 10.40
C ALA A 68 2.57 -9.74 11.22
N ALA A 69 2.89 -10.18 12.44
CA ALA A 69 3.85 -9.49 13.30
C ALA A 69 5.26 -9.52 12.72
N LYS A 70 5.74 -10.71 12.30
CA LYS A 70 7.06 -10.81 11.66
C LYS A 70 7.08 -10.17 10.29
N MET A 71 5.99 -10.24 9.53
CA MET A 71 5.89 -9.53 8.26
C MET A 71 6.10 -8.03 8.46
N MET A 72 5.41 -7.42 9.43
CA MET A 72 5.56 -6.01 9.75
C MET A 72 6.99 -5.66 10.21
N GLU A 73 7.62 -6.50 11.04
CA GLU A 73 9.01 -6.31 11.46
C GLU A 73 10.00 -6.31 10.28
N VAL A 74 9.82 -7.21 9.32
CA VAL A 74 10.67 -7.28 8.13
C VAL A 74 10.40 -6.11 7.20
N ALA A 75 9.15 -5.72 7.01
CA ALA A 75 8.78 -4.53 6.25
C ALA A 75 9.40 -3.26 6.85
N ASP A 76 9.45 -3.15 8.18
CA ASP A 76 10.13 -2.05 8.86
C ASP A 76 11.63 -2.00 8.57
N LYS A 77 12.30 -3.16 8.55
CA LYS A 77 13.72 -3.25 8.17
C LYS A 77 13.94 -2.89 6.70
N ALA A 78 13.01 -3.27 5.83
CA ALA A 78 13.05 -2.91 4.42
C ALA A 78 12.90 -1.40 4.21
N LEU A 79 11.93 -0.76 4.89
CA LEU A 79 11.76 0.69 4.83
C LEU A 79 12.89 1.47 5.52
N ALA A 80 13.51 0.91 6.57
CA ALA A 80 14.71 1.51 7.14
C ALA A 80 15.90 1.50 6.15
N TYR A 81 15.94 0.53 5.24
CA TYR A 81 16.93 0.46 4.16
C TYR A 81 16.56 1.35 2.96
N LYS A 82 15.30 1.29 2.52
CA LYS A 82 14.76 2.04 1.39
C LYS A 82 13.40 2.64 1.76
N PRO A 83 13.36 3.87 2.32
CA PRO A 83 12.13 4.48 2.86
C PRO A 83 11.04 4.76 1.83
N ASP A 84 11.40 4.85 0.54
CA ASP A 84 10.51 5.15 -0.57
C ASP A 84 10.10 3.91 -1.38
N ASP A 85 10.38 2.70 -0.89
CA ASP A 85 9.99 1.46 -1.56
C ASP A 85 8.47 1.30 -1.61
N LEU A 86 7.87 1.64 -2.76
CA LEU A 86 6.42 1.66 -2.95
C LEU A 86 5.75 0.33 -2.57
N ASN A 87 6.33 -0.80 -2.98
CA ASN A 87 5.75 -2.12 -2.71
C ASN A 87 5.67 -2.37 -1.20
N THR A 88 6.72 -2.04 -0.46
CA THR A 88 6.74 -2.18 1.00
C THR A 88 5.78 -1.20 1.68
N LEU A 89 5.71 0.05 1.22
CA LEU A 89 4.77 1.05 1.74
C LEU A 89 3.30 0.61 1.59
N VAL A 90 2.92 0.18 0.39
CA VAL A 90 1.57 -0.31 0.06
C VAL A 90 1.21 -1.49 0.96
N MET A 91 2.10 -2.48 1.04
CA MET A 91 1.83 -3.70 1.75
C MET A 91 1.76 -3.50 3.28
N LEU A 92 2.72 -2.76 3.85
CA LEU A 92 2.76 -2.54 5.29
C LEU A 92 1.54 -1.73 5.74
N SER A 93 1.22 -0.63 5.05
CA SER A 93 0.03 0.16 5.36
C SER A 93 -1.27 -0.66 5.28
N ASN A 94 -1.40 -1.51 4.25
CA ASN A 94 -2.58 -2.37 4.09
C ASN A 94 -2.72 -3.39 5.23
N VAL A 95 -1.65 -4.10 5.57
CA VAL A 95 -1.71 -5.10 6.65
C VAL A 95 -1.99 -4.44 8.00
N MET A 96 -1.43 -3.26 8.24
CA MET A 96 -1.74 -2.49 9.44
C MET A 96 -3.20 -2.05 9.51
N ALA A 97 -3.78 -1.64 8.37
CA ALA A 97 -5.18 -1.24 8.28
C ALA A 97 -6.16 -2.41 8.45
N GLU A 98 -5.84 -3.59 7.90
CA GLU A 98 -6.70 -4.79 7.98
C GLU A 98 -6.59 -5.53 9.33
N ARG A 99 -5.53 -5.29 10.10
CA ARG A 99 -5.30 -5.94 11.40
C ARG A 99 -5.07 -4.93 12.54
N PRO A 100 -6.01 -4.00 12.78
CA PRO A 100 -5.86 -3.04 13.86
C PRO A 100 -5.80 -3.76 15.22
N PRO A 101 -4.90 -3.36 16.14
CA PRO A 101 -4.88 -3.85 17.52
C PRO A 101 -6.23 -3.68 18.22
N THR A 102 -6.55 -4.57 19.16
CA THR A 102 -7.78 -4.47 19.97
C THR A 102 -7.69 -3.36 21.02
N ASN A 103 -6.48 -3.08 21.53
CA ASN A 103 -6.27 -1.97 22.47
C ASN A 103 -6.36 -0.64 21.73
N GLU A 104 -7.20 0.28 22.20
CA GLU A 104 -7.51 1.53 21.50
C GLU A 104 -6.30 2.49 21.36
N ASP A 105 -5.42 2.58 22.36
CA ASP A 105 -4.23 3.44 22.29
C ASP A 105 -3.20 2.90 21.27
N GLN A 106 -2.99 1.58 21.30
CA GLN A 106 -2.17 0.90 20.30
C GLN A 106 -2.78 1.05 18.91
N LYS A 107 -4.09 0.85 18.77
CA LYS A 107 -4.83 1.00 17.52
C LYS A 107 -4.69 2.40 16.95
N LYS A 108 -4.83 3.44 17.78
CA LYS A 108 -4.63 4.83 17.35
C LYS A 108 -3.23 5.05 16.77
N THR A 109 -2.20 4.60 17.47
CA THR A 109 -0.81 4.74 17.03
C THR A 109 -0.53 3.93 15.77
N HIS A 110 -1.06 2.70 15.72
CA HIS A 110 -0.94 1.78 14.59
C HIS A 110 -1.59 2.34 13.33
N LEU A 111 -2.83 2.85 13.44
CA LEU A 111 -3.55 3.45 12.32
C LEU A 111 -2.93 4.78 11.88
N ALA A 112 -2.39 5.59 12.80
CA ALA A 112 -1.69 6.82 12.44
C ALA A 112 -0.43 6.51 11.60
N ARG A 113 0.32 5.48 11.97
CA ARG A 113 1.47 5.01 11.18
C ARG A 113 1.03 4.43 9.83
N ALA A 114 -0.04 3.63 9.80
CA ALA A 114 -0.59 3.12 8.55
C ALA A 114 -1.01 4.26 7.59
N GLU A 115 -1.60 5.32 8.14
CA GLU A 115 -2.01 6.52 7.40
C GLU A 115 -0.80 7.22 6.77
N GLU A 116 0.27 7.40 7.54
CA GLU A 116 1.51 8.01 7.05
C GLU A 116 2.11 7.19 5.91
N LEU A 117 2.23 5.87 6.08
CA LEU A 117 2.77 4.97 5.06
C LEU A 117 1.92 4.96 3.79
N ALA A 118 0.59 4.93 3.91
CA ALA A 118 -0.31 4.99 2.75
C ALA A 118 -0.17 6.32 2.00
N LYS A 119 -0.08 7.44 2.71
CA LYS A 119 0.15 8.77 2.11
C LYS A 119 1.51 8.87 1.42
N GLN A 120 2.56 8.30 2.02
CA GLN A 120 3.87 8.18 1.37
C GLN A 120 3.77 7.34 0.09
N GLY A 121 3.08 6.20 0.13
CA GLY A 121 2.84 5.36 -1.03
C GLY A 121 2.12 6.12 -2.17
N ILE A 122 1.06 6.86 -1.86
CA ILE A 122 0.34 7.72 -2.83
C ILE A 122 1.30 8.76 -3.44
N THR A 123 2.16 9.37 -2.62
CA THR A 123 3.14 10.36 -3.07
C THR A 123 4.21 9.74 -3.98
N GLN A 124 4.64 8.52 -3.69
CA GLN A 124 5.66 7.80 -4.48
C GLN A 124 5.10 7.15 -5.74
N LEU A 125 3.78 6.90 -5.81
CA LEU A 125 3.16 6.18 -6.91
C LEU A 125 3.45 6.80 -8.31
N PRO A 126 3.35 8.12 -8.54
CA PRO A 126 3.68 8.71 -9.84
C PRO A 126 5.15 8.51 -10.24
N VAL A 127 6.06 8.61 -9.27
CA VAL A 127 7.51 8.40 -9.48
C VAL A 127 7.77 6.96 -9.88
N PHE A 128 7.16 6.01 -9.17
CA PHE A 128 7.26 4.59 -9.49
C PHE A 128 6.69 4.26 -10.87
N ILE A 129 5.50 4.76 -11.21
CA ILE A 129 4.84 4.52 -12.51
C ILE A 129 5.70 5.04 -13.67
N SER A 130 6.38 6.17 -13.48
CA SER A 130 7.26 6.78 -14.48
C SER A 130 8.66 6.17 -14.50
N GLY A 131 9.00 5.34 -13.52
CA GLY A 131 10.27 4.63 -13.42
C GLY A 131 10.34 3.36 -14.28
N PRO A 132 11.53 2.72 -14.35
CA PRO A 132 11.74 1.52 -15.19
C PRO A 132 10.84 0.34 -14.82
N GLU A 133 10.55 0.16 -13.52
CA GLU A 133 9.67 -0.90 -13.02
C GLU A 133 8.20 -0.62 -13.38
N GLY A 134 7.74 0.62 -13.15
CA GLY A 134 6.38 1.03 -13.50
C GLY A 134 6.10 1.07 -15.00
N ALA A 135 7.11 1.33 -15.82
CA ALA A 135 7.00 1.29 -17.28
C ALA A 135 6.64 -0.11 -17.83
N GLN A 136 6.99 -1.17 -17.09
CA GLN A 136 6.68 -2.55 -17.46
C GLN A 136 5.27 -2.99 -17.04
N LEU A 137 4.59 -2.20 -16.20
CA LEU A 137 3.25 -2.52 -15.73
C LEU A 137 2.18 -2.22 -16.78
N SER A 138 1.20 -3.11 -16.85
CA SER A 138 -0.03 -2.87 -17.60
C SER A 138 -0.83 -1.73 -16.98
N ASN A 139 -1.75 -1.15 -17.75
CA ASN A 139 -2.66 -0.12 -17.23
C ASN A 139 -3.51 -0.66 -16.07
N GLU A 140 -3.88 -1.94 -16.11
CA GLU A 140 -4.62 -2.60 -15.03
C GLU A 140 -3.77 -2.71 -13.76
N GLN A 141 -2.50 -3.11 -13.86
CA GLN A 141 -1.60 -3.17 -12.70
C GLN A 141 -1.35 -1.79 -12.08
N LYS A 142 -1.26 -0.74 -12.91
CA LYS A 142 -1.15 0.65 -12.44
C LYS A 142 -2.42 1.10 -11.72
N ALA A 143 -3.59 0.77 -12.28
CA ALA A 143 -4.88 1.05 -11.67
C ALA A 143 -5.06 0.29 -10.35
N ASP A 144 -4.62 -0.96 -10.27
CA ASP A 144 -4.64 -1.76 -9.04
C ASP A 144 -3.77 -1.14 -7.95
N LEU A 145 -2.57 -0.65 -8.27
CA LEU A 145 -1.72 0.04 -7.29
C LEU A 145 -2.39 1.30 -6.74
N ALA A 146 -2.96 2.13 -7.62
CA ALA A 146 -3.70 3.33 -7.23
C ALA A 146 -4.91 2.97 -6.37
N SER A 147 -5.72 2.00 -6.81
CA SER A 147 -6.91 1.52 -6.11
C SER A 147 -6.56 1.00 -4.71
N ASN A 148 -5.51 0.18 -4.58
CA ASN A 148 -5.12 -0.42 -3.30
C ASN A 148 -4.67 0.61 -2.27
N LEU A 149 -3.95 1.66 -2.68
CA LEU A 149 -3.53 2.73 -1.78
C LEU A 149 -4.72 3.54 -1.27
N HIS A 150 -5.62 3.93 -2.16
CA HIS A 150 -6.82 4.67 -1.80
C HIS A 150 -7.82 3.81 -1.00
N TYR A 151 -7.97 2.52 -1.32
CA TYR A 151 -8.71 1.56 -0.51
C TYR A 151 -8.14 1.48 0.91
N THR A 152 -6.83 1.34 1.03
CA THR A 152 -6.15 1.24 2.34
C THR A 152 -6.38 2.51 3.16
N LEU A 153 -6.23 3.70 2.56
CA LEU A 153 -6.47 4.96 3.24
C LEU A 153 -7.95 5.12 3.65
N GLY A 154 -8.87 4.69 2.79
CA GLY A 154 -10.31 4.63 3.10
C GLY A 154 -10.61 3.72 4.29
N LEU A 155 -9.99 2.55 4.37
CA LEU A 155 -10.13 1.61 5.49
C LEU A 155 -9.56 2.19 6.79
N ILE A 156 -8.41 2.86 6.72
CA ILE A 156 -7.81 3.56 7.87
C ILE A 156 -8.78 4.62 8.40
N TYR A 157 -9.32 5.46 7.52
CA TYR A 157 -10.29 6.49 7.91
C TYR A 157 -11.60 5.91 8.44
N LEU A 158 -12.07 4.78 7.90
CA LEU A 158 -13.21 4.05 8.44
C LEU A 158 -12.97 3.63 9.89
N HIS A 159 -11.80 3.04 10.18
CA HIS A 159 -11.43 2.66 11.55
C HIS A 159 -11.28 3.86 12.49
N GLN A 160 -10.81 4.99 11.98
CA GLN A 160 -10.70 6.26 12.71
C GLN A 160 -12.03 7.01 12.85
N LYS A 161 -13.14 6.48 12.29
CA LYS A 161 -14.47 7.12 12.24
C LYS A 161 -14.50 8.45 11.49
N LYS A 162 -13.54 8.67 10.58
CA LYS A 162 -13.51 9.81 9.66
C LYS A 162 -14.29 9.44 8.41
N PHE A 163 -15.61 9.33 8.53
CA PHE A 163 -16.44 8.70 7.48
C PHE A 163 -16.41 9.48 6.16
N SER A 164 -16.47 10.81 6.19
CA SER A 164 -16.40 11.60 4.95
C SER A 164 -15.06 11.46 4.22
N ASP A 165 -13.95 11.35 4.95
CA ASP A 165 -12.64 11.08 4.34
C ASP A 165 -12.58 9.65 3.78
N SER A 166 -13.13 8.68 4.53
CA SER A 166 -13.24 7.28 4.09
C SER A 166 -14.03 7.14 2.78
N GLU A 167 -15.18 7.79 2.68
CA GLU A 167 -16.02 7.84 1.49
C GLU A 167 -15.26 8.38 0.28
N LYS A 168 -14.52 9.48 0.48
CA LYS A 168 -13.71 10.11 -0.57
C LYS A 168 -12.65 9.14 -1.09
N GLU A 169 -11.87 8.53 -0.21
CA GLU A 169 -10.77 7.64 -0.60
C GLU A 169 -11.28 6.35 -1.27
N PHE A 170 -12.34 5.73 -0.76
CA PHE A 170 -12.98 4.60 -1.46
C PHE A 170 -13.54 5.01 -2.83
N GLY A 171 -14.08 6.23 -2.94
CA GLY A 171 -14.50 6.79 -4.23
C GLY A 171 -13.36 6.88 -5.24
N VAL A 172 -12.18 7.35 -4.82
CA VAL A 172 -10.99 7.39 -5.68
C VAL A 172 -10.52 5.98 -6.05
N ALA A 173 -10.54 5.02 -5.10
CA ALA A 173 -10.23 3.63 -5.40
C ALA A 173 -11.16 3.06 -6.49
N LEU A 174 -12.47 3.32 -6.39
CA LEU A 174 -13.46 2.87 -7.38
C LEU A 174 -13.37 3.59 -8.73
N GLN A 175 -12.82 4.82 -8.78
CA GLN A 175 -12.49 5.47 -10.05
C GLN A 175 -11.36 4.75 -10.78
N ALA A 176 -10.37 4.24 -10.04
CA ALA A 176 -9.30 3.42 -10.61
C ALA A 176 -9.79 2.00 -10.97
N LYS A 177 -10.64 1.40 -10.12
CA LYS A 177 -11.17 0.05 -10.29
C LYS A 177 -12.66 -0.02 -9.93
N ALA A 178 -13.51 0.19 -10.93
CA ALA A 178 -14.96 0.22 -10.73
C ALA A 178 -15.56 -1.14 -10.32
N ASN A 179 -14.89 -2.25 -10.65
CA ASN A 179 -15.38 -3.61 -10.40
C ASN A 179 -14.74 -4.23 -9.14
N ASP A 180 -14.82 -3.53 -8.01
CA ASP A 180 -14.27 -4.01 -6.75
C ASP A 180 -15.36 -4.20 -5.66
N PRO A 181 -15.81 -5.45 -5.42
CA PRO A 181 -16.86 -5.74 -4.44
C PRO A 181 -16.45 -5.41 -3.00
N ILE A 182 -15.17 -5.59 -2.63
CA ILE A 182 -14.76 -5.32 -1.24
C ILE A 182 -14.74 -3.82 -0.96
N THR A 183 -14.30 -3.01 -1.92
CA THR A 183 -14.32 -1.55 -1.80
C THR A 183 -15.75 -1.02 -1.69
N TYR A 184 -16.70 -1.52 -2.50
CA TYR A 184 -18.11 -1.16 -2.33
C TYR A 184 -18.69 -1.57 -0.98
N TYR A 185 -18.34 -2.74 -0.46
CA TYR A 185 -18.76 -3.17 0.87
C TYR A 185 -18.25 -2.22 1.95
N ARG A 186 -16.96 -1.89 1.95
CA ARG A 186 -16.38 -0.96 2.93
C ARG A 186 -16.94 0.46 2.80
N LEU A 187 -17.19 0.93 1.58
CA LEU A 187 -17.89 2.19 1.33
C LEU A 187 -19.31 2.18 1.89
N GLY A 188 -20.04 1.07 1.71
CA GLY A 188 -21.35 0.85 2.30
C GLY A 188 -21.34 0.92 3.84
N LEU A 189 -20.31 0.35 4.47
CA LEU A 189 -20.09 0.46 5.92
C LEU A 189 -19.80 1.90 6.36
N ALA A 190 -19.00 2.65 5.59
CA ALA A 190 -18.71 4.05 5.86
C ALA A 190 -19.99 4.89 5.82
N TYR A 191 -20.78 4.76 4.75
CA TYR A 191 -22.06 5.44 4.64
C TYR A 191 -23.05 5.06 5.74
N ALA A 192 -23.16 3.78 6.10
CA ALA A 192 -24.06 3.34 7.16
C ALA A 192 -23.68 3.95 8.52
N GLN A 193 -22.38 4.03 8.83
CA GLN A 193 -21.90 4.64 10.05
C GLN A 193 -22.05 6.17 10.06
N ASP A 194 -22.03 6.80 8.88
CA ASP A 194 -22.34 8.23 8.70
C ASP A 194 -23.85 8.51 8.57
N LEU A 195 -24.71 7.52 8.85
CA LEU A 195 -26.17 7.58 8.78
C LEU A 195 -26.74 7.90 7.39
N LYS A 196 -25.93 7.73 6.34
CA LYS A 196 -26.28 7.90 4.93
C LYS A 196 -26.87 6.61 4.36
N ASN A 197 -27.99 6.16 4.93
CA ASN A 197 -28.55 4.83 4.67
C ASN A 197 -28.85 4.56 3.19
N ASP A 198 -29.29 5.56 2.42
CA ASP A 198 -29.60 5.38 1.00
C ASP A 198 -28.34 5.12 0.16
N GLN A 199 -27.24 5.81 0.48
CA GLN A 199 -25.94 5.61 -0.17
C GLN A 199 -25.31 4.30 0.28
N ALA A 200 -25.48 3.94 1.55
CA ALA A 200 -25.07 2.65 2.08
C ALA A 200 -25.75 1.49 1.33
N MET A 201 -27.08 1.57 1.15
CA MET A 201 -27.84 0.58 0.39
C MET A 201 -27.33 0.47 -1.05
N ASP A 202 -27.09 1.57 -1.75
CA ASP A 202 -26.60 1.55 -3.14
C ASP A 202 -25.21 0.90 -3.24
N ALA A 203 -24.28 1.28 -2.36
CA ALA A 203 -22.92 0.70 -2.33
C ALA A 203 -22.95 -0.80 -1.97
N LEU A 204 -23.70 -1.20 -0.94
CA LEU A 204 -23.83 -2.61 -0.56
C LEU A 204 -24.48 -3.44 -1.68
N ALA A 205 -25.48 -2.89 -2.36
CA ALA A 205 -26.11 -3.53 -3.51
C ALA A 205 -25.12 -3.76 -4.66
N LYS A 206 -24.25 -2.79 -4.96
CA LYS A 206 -23.15 -2.96 -5.93
C LYS A 206 -22.16 -4.05 -5.49
N SER A 207 -21.80 -4.11 -4.20
CA SER A 207 -20.97 -5.19 -3.67
C SER A 207 -21.62 -6.56 -3.85
N VAL A 208 -22.92 -6.71 -3.57
CA VAL A 208 -23.64 -7.98 -3.73
C VAL A 208 -23.73 -8.36 -5.21
N PHE A 209 -24.00 -7.40 -6.09
CA PHE A 209 -24.10 -7.64 -7.53
C PHE A 209 -22.77 -8.15 -8.14
N LEU A 210 -21.65 -7.55 -7.75
CA LEU A 210 -20.32 -7.96 -8.21
C LEU A 210 -19.86 -9.31 -7.64
N LYS A 211 -20.51 -9.78 -6.56
CA LYS A 211 -20.19 -11.02 -5.83
C LYS A 211 -18.80 -11.00 -5.20
N GLY A 212 -18.43 -12.08 -4.50
CA GLY A 212 -17.09 -12.26 -3.93
C GLY A 212 -17.12 -12.40 -2.41
N VAL A 213 -15.96 -12.24 -1.77
CA VAL A 213 -15.80 -12.54 -0.32
C VAL A 213 -16.67 -11.67 0.59
N SER A 214 -17.06 -10.47 0.14
CA SER A 214 -17.94 -9.57 0.87
C SER A 214 -19.43 -9.82 0.66
N GLU A 215 -19.83 -10.67 -0.29
CA GLU A 215 -21.22 -10.80 -0.75
C GLU A 215 -22.20 -11.10 0.39
N ALA A 216 -21.90 -12.10 1.22
CA ALA A 216 -22.76 -12.50 2.33
C ALA A 216 -22.95 -11.35 3.35
N ASN A 217 -21.84 -10.76 3.80
CA ASN A 217 -21.87 -9.65 4.76
C ASN A 217 -22.56 -8.41 4.18
N ALA A 218 -22.31 -8.10 2.91
CA ALA A 218 -22.95 -6.97 2.23
C ALA A 218 -24.46 -7.19 2.10
N ARG A 219 -24.89 -8.40 1.74
CA ARG A 219 -26.30 -8.78 1.60
C ARG A 219 -27.04 -8.70 2.93
N ASP A 220 -26.42 -9.14 4.02
CA ASP A 220 -27.03 -9.07 5.35
C ASP A 220 -27.33 -7.64 5.78
N ILE A 221 -26.35 -6.73 5.64
CA ILE A 221 -26.52 -5.32 6.01
C ILE A 221 -27.50 -4.63 5.06
N LEU A 222 -27.39 -4.89 3.75
CA LEU A 222 -28.30 -4.33 2.76
C LEU A 222 -29.75 -4.73 3.06
N LYS A 223 -30.00 -6.01 3.35
CA LYS A 223 -31.33 -6.51 3.68
C LYS A 223 -31.90 -5.80 4.90
N GLN A 224 -31.10 -5.61 5.96
CA GLN A 224 -31.54 -4.88 7.15
C GLN A 224 -31.94 -3.44 6.83
N LEU A 225 -31.09 -2.69 6.11
CA LEU A 225 -31.38 -1.31 5.72
C LEU A 225 -32.59 -1.21 4.78
N TYR A 226 -32.69 -2.14 3.81
CA TYR A 226 -33.78 -2.20 2.86
C TYR A 226 -35.12 -2.48 3.54
N VAL A 227 -35.18 -3.45 4.47
CA VAL A 227 -36.38 -3.76 5.25
C VAL A 227 -36.73 -2.61 6.19
N GLN A 228 -35.74 -1.97 6.81
CA GLN A 228 -35.99 -0.80 7.66
C GLN A 228 -36.69 0.32 6.88
N LYS A 229 -36.26 0.58 5.65
CA LYS A 229 -36.82 1.59 4.75
C LYS A 229 -38.18 1.19 4.15
N ASN A 230 -38.29 -0.01 3.60
CA ASN A 230 -39.45 -0.45 2.80
C ASN A 230 -40.46 -1.30 3.57
N LYS A 231 -40.16 -1.68 4.82
CA LYS A 231 -40.95 -2.60 5.67
C LYS A 231 -41.17 -3.99 5.06
N SER A 232 -40.40 -4.35 4.03
CA SER A 232 -40.47 -5.62 3.30
C SER A 232 -39.15 -5.88 2.57
N GLU A 233 -38.87 -7.14 2.24
CA GLU A 233 -37.77 -7.56 1.35
C GLU A 233 -38.18 -7.53 -0.13
N GLN A 234 -39.46 -7.28 -0.42
CA GLN A 234 -39.97 -7.23 -1.79
C GLN A 234 -39.24 -6.15 -2.60
N GLY A 235 -38.73 -6.53 -3.77
CA GLY A 235 -37.96 -5.66 -4.66
C GLY A 235 -36.46 -5.56 -4.35
N LEU A 236 -35.95 -6.25 -3.32
CA LEU A 236 -34.52 -6.22 -2.98
C LEU A 236 -33.63 -6.73 -4.12
N GLU A 237 -34.00 -7.84 -4.78
CA GLU A 237 -33.21 -8.38 -5.90
C GLU A 237 -33.22 -7.43 -7.11
N ASP A 238 -34.36 -6.79 -7.40
CA ASP A 238 -34.45 -5.78 -8.46
C ASP A 238 -33.61 -4.56 -8.13
N TYR A 239 -33.60 -4.14 -6.85
CA TYR A 239 -32.75 -3.06 -6.37
C TYR A 239 -31.26 -3.39 -6.57
N ILE A 240 -30.83 -4.60 -6.19
CA ILE A 240 -29.45 -5.08 -6.39
C ILE A 240 -29.06 -5.04 -7.86
N LYS A 241 -29.92 -5.58 -8.73
CA LYS A 241 -29.70 -5.59 -10.19
C LYS A 241 -29.58 -4.17 -10.75
N ASN A 242 -30.48 -3.27 -10.35
CA ASN A 242 -30.49 -1.88 -10.83
C ASN A 242 -29.28 -1.08 -10.33
N ALA A 243 -28.83 -1.29 -9.10
CA ALA A 243 -27.62 -0.65 -8.56
C ALA A 243 -26.37 -1.14 -9.30
N GLY A 244 -26.27 -2.44 -9.54
CA GLY A 244 -25.14 -3.06 -10.25
C GLY A 244 -24.97 -2.59 -11.69
N GLN A 245 -26.07 -2.33 -12.40
CA GLN A 245 -26.03 -1.80 -13.77
C GLN A 245 -25.39 -0.41 -13.88
N LYS A 246 -25.35 0.36 -12.78
CA LYS A 246 -24.77 1.71 -12.73
C LYS A 246 -23.28 1.72 -12.43
N ILE A 247 -22.64 0.55 -12.25
CA ILE A 247 -21.20 0.48 -11.99
C ILE A 247 -20.43 0.95 -13.23
N GLY A 248 -19.57 1.96 -13.06
CA GLY A 248 -18.72 2.49 -14.12
C GLY A 248 -19.41 3.40 -15.14
N GLN A 249 -20.68 3.77 -14.91
CA GLN A 249 -21.39 4.83 -15.65
C GLN A 249 -21.08 6.20 -15.04
#